data_AF-A0A2V9Y778-F1
#
_entry.id   AF-A0A2V9Y778-F1
#
_cell.length_a   1.000
_cell.length_b   1.000
_cell.length_c   1.000
_cell.angle_alpha   90.00
_cell.angle_beta   90.00
_cell.angle_gamma   90.00
#
_symmetry.space_group_name_H-M   'P 1'
#
loop_
_entity.id
_entity.type
_entity.pdbx_description
1 polymer ?
#
loop_
_entity_poly.entity_id
_entity_poly.type
_entity_poly.pdbx_seq_one_letter_code
_entity_poly.pdbx_strand_id
1 'polypeptide(L)'
;MRASDSTRLRPIWSGRSSASKWRKPDRWVRQGQRLMTIYGDGFSFELVSPIEGVVTHINQDVIQNPALALGDPYKDGWIATLKAPDFNTNQRNLMQASMVAPWMHYNQTRLNAEVAKLNPALAQDGGVPVSGLLQRVNPELRHRIITEFFLN
;
A
#
# COMPACT_ATOMS: atom_id res chain seq x y z
N MET A 1 24.49 -32.13 -9.51
CA MET A 1 25.43 -31.35 -8.66
C MET A 1 24.97 -29.90 -8.69
N ARG A 2 24.59 -29.39 -7.51
CA ARG A 2 24.13 -28.04 -7.12
C ARG A 2 22.91 -27.44 -7.83
N ALA A 3 21.79 -27.56 -7.13
CA ALA A 3 20.69 -26.61 -7.14
C ALA A 3 21.19 -25.22 -6.69
N SER A 4 20.82 -24.17 -7.42
CA SER A 4 20.85 -22.80 -6.92
C SER A 4 19.42 -22.44 -6.53
N ASP A 5 19.21 -22.49 -5.22
CA ASP A 5 18.02 -22.07 -4.50
C ASP A 5 17.85 -20.55 -4.66
N SER A 6 16.89 -20.12 -5.49
CA SER A 6 16.40 -18.75 -5.48
C SER A 6 15.13 -18.73 -4.63
N THR A 7 15.26 -18.31 -3.38
CA THR A 7 14.15 -17.95 -2.50
C THR A 7 13.39 -16.78 -3.12
N ARG A 8 12.50 -17.06 -4.09
CA ARG A 8 11.58 -16.08 -4.66
C ARG A 8 10.63 -15.68 -3.55
N LEU A 9 10.76 -14.45 -3.09
CA LEU A 9 9.79 -13.80 -2.19
C LEU A 9 8.41 -13.95 -2.84
N ARG A 10 7.55 -14.74 -2.21
CA ARG A 10 6.16 -14.87 -2.63
C ARG A 10 5.47 -13.53 -2.38
N PRO A 11 4.84 -12.90 -3.39
CA PRO A 11 4.03 -11.72 -3.15
C PRO A 11 2.97 -12.04 -2.09
N ILE A 12 2.75 -11.10 -1.19
CA ILE A 12 1.75 -11.12 -0.11
C ILE A 12 0.29 -11.31 -0.59
N TRP A 13 0.10 -11.39 -1.92
CA TRP A 13 -1.16 -11.52 -2.63
C TRP A 13 -1.33 -12.87 -3.35
N SER A 14 -0.44 -13.86 -3.11
CA SER A 14 -0.42 -15.15 -3.83
C SER A 14 -1.49 -16.17 -3.36
N GLY A 15 -2.62 -15.69 -2.86
CA GLY A 15 -3.85 -16.47 -2.70
C GLY A 15 -4.56 -16.59 -4.05
N ARG A 16 -5.00 -17.81 -4.37
CA ARG A 16 -5.81 -18.12 -5.56
C ARG A 16 -7.09 -17.25 -5.49
N SER A 17 -7.14 -16.18 -6.28
CA SER A 17 -8.24 -15.18 -6.44
C SER A 17 -8.12 -13.89 -5.62
N SER A 18 -7.23 -12.97 -5.99
CA SER A 18 -7.34 -11.55 -5.58
C SER A 18 -8.34 -10.82 -6.49
N ALA A 19 -9.63 -10.91 -6.18
CA ALA A 19 -10.66 -10.12 -6.86
C ALA A 19 -10.65 -8.68 -6.32
N SER A 20 -9.86 -7.79 -6.91
CA SER A 20 -9.91 -6.36 -6.61
C SER A 20 -11.18 -5.72 -7.19
N LYS A 21 -11.99 -5.06 -6.34
CA LYS A 21 -13.16 -4.26 -6.80
C LYS A 21 -12.71 -2.84 -7.10
N TRP A 22 -12.71 -2.47 -8.37
CA TRP A 22 -12.32 -1.15 -8.85
C TRP A 22 -13.51 -0.23 -9.08
N ARG A 23 -13.31 1.08 -8.95
CA ARG A 23 -14.17 2.04 -9.66
C ARG A 23 -13.98 1.88 -11.16
N LYS A 24 -15.06 2.05 -11.93
CA LYS A 24 -14.97 2.03 -13.39
C LYS A 24 -14.31 3.32 -13.89
N PRO A 25 -13.55 3.29 -14.99
CA PRO A 25 -13.16 4.49 -15.73
C PRO A 25 -14.37 5.37 -16.07
N ASP A 26 -14.10 6.64 -16.36
CA ASP A 26 -15.09 7.67 -16.71
C ASP A 26 -16.09 8.01 -15.58
N ARG A 27 -15.72 7.71 -14.34
CA ARG A 27 -16.48 8.12 -13.15
C ARG A 27 -15.74 9.16 -12.34
N TRP A 28 -16.50 10.13 -11.85
CA TRP A 28 -16.04 11.06 -10.84
C TRP A 28 -15.77 10.33 -9.52
N VAL A 29 -14.66 10.67 -8.87
CA VAL A 29 -14.30 10.25 -7.53
C VAL A 29 -13.97 11.50 -6.71
N ARG A 30 -14.46 11.55 -5.47
CA ARG A 30 -14.12 12.60 -4.50
C ARG A 30 -12.82 12.28 -3.77
N GLN A 31 -12.15 13.30 -3.25
CA GLN A 31 -11.05 13.12 -2.31
C GLN A 31 -11.52 12.27 -1.11
N GLY A 32 -10.70 11.31 -0.70
CA GLY A 32 -11.03 10.35 0.36
C GLY A 32 -12.02 9.25 -0.05
N GLN A 33 -12.58 9.29 -1.27
CA GLN A 33 -13.46 8.24 -1.75
C GLN A 33 -12.64 7.04 -2.27
N ARG A 34 -13.06 5.83 -1.88
CA ARG A 34 -12.44 4.56 -2.30
C ARG A 34 -12.25 4.45 -3.82
N LEU A 35 -11.04 4.14 -4.27
CA LEU A 35 -10.67 3.75 -5.64
C LEU A 35 -10.72 2.23 -5.83
N MET A 36 -10.14 1.49 -4.89
CA MET A 36 -10.07 0.02 -4.92
C MET A 36 -10.10 -0.58 -3.52
N THR A 37 -10.37 -1.87 -3.45
CA THR A 37 -10.10 -2.69 -2.27
C THR A 37 -8.98 -3.67 -2.59
N ILE A 38 -7.97 -3.68 -1.71
CA ILE A 38 -6.83 -4.58 -1.76
C ILE A 38 -7.10 -5.73 -0.78
N TYR A 39 -6.90 -6.97 -1.23
CA TYR A 39 -7.16 -8.19 -0.46
C TYR A 39 -5.86 -8.97 -0.27
N GLY A 40 -5.46 -9.19 0.98
CA GLY A 40 -4.37 -10.07 1.39
C GLY A 40 -4.90 -11.27 2.18
N ASP A 41 -4.01 -12.20 2.54
CA ASP A 41 -4.38 -13.42 3.25
C ASP A 41 -5.03 -13.12 4.61
N GLY A 42 -6.37 -13.17 4.63
CA GLY A 42 -7.19 -12.93 5.82
C GLY A 42 -7.36 -11.45 6.20
N PHE A 43 -7.09 -10.50 5.29
CA PHE A 43 -7.35 -9.08 5.53
C PHE A 43 -7.64 -8.31 4.23
N SER A 44 -8.31 -7.16 4.36
CA SER A 44 -8.52 -6.25 3.23
C SER A 44 -8.45 -4.79 3.70
N PHE A 45 -8.04 -3.90 2.81
CA PHE A 45 -8.06 -2.46 3.05
C PHE A 45 -8.45 -1.68 1.80
N GLU A 46 -8.90 -0.45 2.01
CA GLU A 46 -9.41 0.42 0.96
C GLU A 46 -8.34 1.44 0.57
N LEU A 47 -7.97 1.47 -0.71
CA LEU A 47 -7.19 2.58 -1.23
C LEU A 47 -8.15 3.68 -1.65
N VAL A 48 -7.96 4.89 -1.11
CA VAL A 48 -8.79 6.06 -1.40
C VAL A 48 -8.13 6.98 -2.41
N SER A 49 -8.93 7.81 -3.07
CA SER A 49 -8.41 8.83 -3.97
C SER A 49 -7.81 10.00 -3.18
N PRO A 50 -6.54 10.37 -3.38
CA PRO A 50 -5.93 11.49 -2.66
C PRO A 50 -6.45 12.84 -3.16
N ILE A 51 -7.05 12.89 -4.36
CA ILE A 51 -7.66 14.08 -4.96
C ILE A 51 -9.01 13.72 -5.59
N GLU A 52 -9.83 14.73 -5.88
CA GLU A 52 -11.03 14.52 -6.69
C GLU A 52 -10.79 14.72 -8.19
N GLY A 53 -11.58 14.03 -9.00
CA GLY A 53 -11.52 14.12 -10.46
C GLY A 53 -12.22 12.96 -11.15
N VAL A 54 -12.05 12.88 -12.48
CA VAL A 54 -12.54 11.76 -13.29
C VAL A 54 -11.44 10.72 -13.41
N VAL A 55 -11.73 9.46 -13.06
CA VAL A 55 -10.81 8.34 -13.30
C VAL A 55 -10.68 8.13 -14.81
N THR A 56 -9.48 8.33 -15.36
CA THR A 56 -9.23 8.18 -16.80
C THR A 56 -8.68 6.81 -17.16
N HIS A 57 -7.77 6.28 -16.34
CA HIS A 57 -7.20 4.96 -16.57
C HIS A 57 -6.98 4.21 -15.26
N ILE A 58 -6.99 2.89 -15.38
CA ILE A 58 -6.64 1.92 -14.37
C ILE A 58 -5.59 1.01 -14.96
N ASN A 59 -4.48 0.82 -14.26
CA ASN A 59 -3.40 -0.02 -14.73
C ASN A 59 -3.83 -1.50 -14.73
N GLN A 60 -4.10 -2.03 -15.92
CA GLN A 60 -4.50 -3.43 -16.09
C GLN A 60 -3.37 -4.40 -15.76
N ASP A 61 -2.11 -3.99 -15.91
CA ASP A 61 -0.96 -4.84 -15.64
C ASP A 61 -0.84 -5.12 -14.13
N VAL A 62 -1.16 -4.14 -13.29
CA VAL A 62 -1.24 -4.33 -11.83
C VAL A 62 -2.41 -5.22 -11.43
N ILE A 63 -3.53 -5.20 -12.17
CA ILE A 63 -4.65 -6.12 -11.93
C ILE A 63 -4.23 -7.56 -12.20
N GLN A 64 -3.51 -7.78 -13.30
CA GLN A 64 -3.05 -9.10 -13.70
C GLN A 64 -1.86 -9.58 -12.86
N ASN A 65 -0.99 -8.65 -12.47
CA ASN A 65 0.20 -8.89 -11.67
C ASN A 65 0.36 -7.83 -10.56
N PRO A 66 -0.27 -8.04 -9.39
CA PRO A 66 -0.17 -7.13 -8.25
C PRO A 66 1.26 -6.94 -7.71
N ALA A 67 2.22 -7.81 -8.09
CA ALA A 67 3.62 -7.67 -7.67
C ALA A 67 4.28 -6.40 -8.26
N LEU A 68 3.78 -5.87 -9.38
CA LEU A 68 4.29 -4.65 -10.00
C LEU A 68 4.15 -3.44 -9.06
N ALA A 69 2.99 -3.31 -8.41
CA ALA A 69 2.74 -2.24 -7.43
C ALA A 69 3.65 -2.32 -6.20
N LEU A 70 4.19 -3.51 -5.89
CA LEU A 70 5.12 -3.70 -4.79
C LEU A 70 6.58 -3.46 -5.21
N GLY A 71 6.94 -3.84 -6.43
CA GLY A 71 8.32 -3.80 -6.94
C GLY A 71 8.73 -2.45 -7.54
N ASP A 72 7.87 -1.80 -8.31
CA ASP A 72 8.15 -0.51 -8.94
C ASP A 72 6.91 0.43 -8.90
N PRO A 73 6.47 0.87 -7.70
CA PRO A 73 5.22 1.61 -7.51
C PRO A 73 5.14 2.93 -8.28
N TYR A 74 6.29 3.51 -8.63
CA TYR A 74 6.38 4.81 -9.31
C TYR A 74 6.61 4.70 -10.82
N LYS A 75 6.84 3.49 -11.34
CA LYS A 75 6.89 3.22 -12.79
C LYS A 75 5.76 2.26 -13.16
N ASP A 76 6.07 1.01 -13.48
CA ASP A 76 5.11 0.04 -14.01
C ASP A 76 4.01 -0.36 -13.01
N GLY A 77 4.22 -0.05 -11.72
CA GLY A 77 3.31 -0.35 -10.62
C GLY A 77 2.27 0.74 -10.30
N TRP A 78 2.12 1.79 -11.11
CA TRP A 78 1.10 2.82 -10.89
C TRP A 78 -0.33 2.24 -10.85
N ILE A 79 -1.25 2.86 -10.10
CA ILE A 79 -2.59 2.28 -9.85
C ILE A 79 -3.66 2.85 -10.79
N ALA A 80 -3.83 4.17 -10.79
CA ALA A 80 -4.85 4.86 -11.56
C ALA A 80 -4.40 6.28 -11.93
N THR A 81 -4.89 6.79 -13.05
CA THR A 81 -4.73 8.21 -13.43
C THR A 81 -6.07 8.91 -13.35
N LEU A 82 -6.05 10.17 -12.91
CA LEU A 82 -7.23 11.01 -12.79
C LEU A 82 -7.04 12.32 -13.54
N LYS A 83 -8.11 12.83 -14.15
CA LYS A 83 -8.20 14.22 -14.61
C LYS A 83 -8.89 15.05 -13.53
N ALA A 84 -8.11 15.88 -12.84
CA ALA A 84 -8.59 16.77 -11.79
C ALA A 84 -8.74 18.21 -12.34
N PRO A 85 -9.98 18.72 -12.55
CA PRO A 85 -10.18 20.04 -13.15
C PRO A 85 -9.73 21.20 -12.25
N ASP A 86 -9.72 21.03 -10.92
CA ASP A 86 -9.20 22.02 -9.96
C ASP A 86 -8.06 21.44 -9.11
N PHE A 87 -6.98 21.02 -9.77
CA PHE A 87 -5.82 20.45 -9.10
C PHE A 87 -5.16 21.42 -8.10
N ASN A 88 -5.17 22.74 -8.41
CA ASN A 88 -4.54 23.75 -7.57
C ASN A 88 -5.20 23.89 -6.19
N THR A 89 -6.53 23.73 -6.12
CA THR A 89 -7.24 23.65 -4.85
C THR A 89 -7.05 22.29 -4.19
N ASN A 90 -7.14 21.20 -4.97
CA ASN A 90 -7.09 19.83 -4.45
C ASN A 90 -5.75 19.45 -3.81
N GLN A 91 -4.63 19.99 -4.31
CA GLN A 91 -3.30 19.70 -3.76
C GLN A 91 -3.08 20.27 -2.36
N ARG A 92 -3.87 21.25 -1.90
CA ARG A 92 -3.70 21.88 -0.57
C ARG A 92 -3.93 20.92 0.60
N ASN A 93 -4.74 19.89 0.36
CA ASN A 93 -5.03 18.83 1.33
C ASN A 93 -4.03 17.65 1.21
N LEU A 94 -3.07 17.73 0.30
CA LEU A 94 -2.00 16.74 0.20
C LEU A 94 -0.84 17.11 1.10
N MET A 95 -0.10 16.09 1.51
CA MET A 95 1.17 16.29 2.19
C MET A 95 2.13 17.06 1.28
N GLN A 96 2.68 18.15 1.79
CA GLN A 96 3.70 18.92 1.08
C GLN A 96 4.95 18.05 0.92
N ALA A 97 5.63 18.17 -0.23
CA ALA A 97 6.81 17.35 -0.53
C ALA A 97 7.90 17.42 0.55
N SER A 98 8.12 18.61 1.13
CA SER A 98 9.07 18.84 2.23
C SER A 98 8.72 18.06 3.51
N MET A 99 7.45 17.70 3.71
CA MET A 99 6.96 16.98 4.88
C MET A 99 7.01 15.46 4.71
N VAL A 100 7.16 14.95 3.47
CA VAL A 100 7.13 13.51 3.19
C VAL A 100 8.24 12.77 3.92
N ALA A 101 9.50 13.20 3.79
CA ALA A 101 10.62 12.51 4.42
C ALA A 101 10.57 12.53 5.96
N PRO A 102 10.32 13.69 6.63
CA PRO A 102 10.13 13.73 8.07
C PRO A 102 8.96 12.87 8.55
N TRP A 103 7.82 12.91 7.84
CA TRP A 103 6.65 12.10 8.17
C TRP A 103 6.96 10.60 8.02
N MET A 104 7.64 10.19 6.95
CA MET A 104 8.06 8.79 6.75
C MET A 104 8.97 8.31 7.87
N HIS A 105 9.97 9.11 8.25
CA HIS A 105 10.89 8.75 9.33
C HIS A 105 10.16 8.61 10.67
N TYR A 106 9.24 9.54 10.97
CA TYR A 106 8.41 9.47 12.18
C TYR A 106 7.54 8.21 12.22
N ASN A 107 6.87 7.88 11.11
CA ASN A 107 6.04 6.68 11.01
C ASN A 107 6.87 5.40 11.09
N GLN A 108 8.04 5.35 10.44
CA GLN A 108 8.95 4.21 10.55
C GLN A 108 9.41 3.99 12.00
N THR A 109 9.81 5.05 12.70
CA THR A 109 10.24 4.99 14.10
C THR A 109 9.12 4.44 14.99
N ARG A 110 7.89 4.95 14.83
CA ARG A 110 6.72 4.48 15.57
C ARG A 110 6.36 3.04 15.26
N LEU A 111 6.32 2.67 13.97
CA LEU A 111 6.01 1.31 13.54
C LEU A 111 7.02 0.32 14.12
N ASN A 112 8.31 0.64 14.04
CA ASN A 112 9.37 -0.19 14.59
C ASN A 112 9.22 -0.38 16.11
N ALA A 113 8.91 0.69 16.85
CA ALA A 113 8.68 0.61 18.28
C ALA A 113 7.47 -0.26 18.64
N GLU A 114 6.36 -0.16 17.88
CA GLU A 114 5.17 -1.00 18.10
C GLU A 114 5.43 -2.48 17.77
N VAL A 115 6.12 -2.77 16.67
CA VAL A 115 6.51 -4.15 16.32
C VAL A 115 7.47 -4.73 17.36
N ALA A 116 8.43 -3.95 17.84
CA ALA A 116 9.42 -4.38 18.84
C ALA A 116 8.78 -4.78 20.19
N LYS A 117 7.75 -4.05 20.64
CA LYS A 117 7.01 -4.38 21.87
C LYS A 117 6.35 -5.76 21.81
N LEU A 118 5.96 -6.21 20.62
CA LEU A 118 5.14 -7.39 20.42
C LEU A 118 5.95 -8.62 19.98
N ASN A 119 7.12 -8.40 19.39
CA ASN A 119 8.07 -9.47 19.08
C ASN A 119 9.52 -8.96 19.21
N PRO A 120 10.15 -9.14 20.39
CA PRO A 120 11.52 -8.68 20.64
C PRO A 120 12.56 -9.29 19.66
N ALA A 121 12.28 -10.47 19.10
CA ALA A 121 13.15 -11.09 18.11
C ALA A 121 13.14 -10.34 16.76
N LEU A 122 12.06 -9.63 16.42
CA LEU A 122 12.00 -8.73 15.26
C LEU A 122 12.68 -7.38 15.54
N ALA A 123 12.85 -7.00 16.80
CA ALA A 123 13.54 -5.76 17.20
C ALA A 123 15.08 -5.85 17.05
N GLN A 124 15.62 -7.07 16.92
CA GLN A 124 17.06 -7.33 16.90
C GLN A 124 17.70 -7.19 15.51
N ASP A 125 16.90 -7.11 14.44
CA ASP A 125 17.38 -7.10 13.04
C ASP A 125 17.76 -5.69 12.52
N GLY A 126 18.13 -4.78 13.42
CA GLY A 126 18.66 -3.46 13.04
C GLY A 126 17.70 -2.54 12.28
N GLY A 127 16.40 -2.85 12.24
CA GLY A 127 15.37 -1.98 11.65
C GLY A 127 15.15 -2.13 10.15
N VAL A 128 15.61 -3.22 9.51
CA VAL A 128 15.30 -3.50 8.11
C VAL A 128 13.86 -4.03 7.98
N PRO A 129 13.02 -3.44 7.12
CA PRO A 129 11.66 -3.94 6.91
C PRO A 129 11.67 -5.36 6.34
N VAL A 130 11.13 -6.31 7.09
CA VAL A 130 10.98 -7.68 6.61
C VAL A 130 9.72 -7.80 5.77
N SER A 131 9.84 -8.39 4.58
CA SER A 131 8.68 -8.66 3.72
C SER A 131 7.66 -9.56 4.42
N GLY A 132 6.37 -9.22 4.26
CA GLY A 132 5.27 -10.01 4.81
C GLY A 132 4.99 -9.76 6.30
N LEU A 133 5.44 -8.63 6.87
CA LEU A 133 5.14 -8.25 8.27
C LEU A 133 3.66 -8.45 8.64
N LEU A 134 2.73 -7.98 7.79
CA LEU A 134 1.30 -8.08 8.04
C LEU A 134 0.81 -9.54 8.20
N GLN A 135 1.46 -10.51 7.58
CA GLN A 135 1.14 -11.94 7.71
C GLN A 135 1.68 -12.55 9.00
N ARG A 136 2.72 -11.95 9.60
CA ARG A 136 3.44 -12.46 10.77
C ARG A 136 2.91 -11.90 12.09
N VAL A 137 2.02 -10.91 12.02
CA VAL A 137 1.38 -10.28 13.18
C VAL A 137 -0.05 -10.80 13.35
N ASN A 138 -0.53 -10.80 14.59
CA ASN A 138 -1.92 -11.18 14.89
C ASN A 138 -2.93 -10.22 14.22
N PRO A 139 -4.19 -10.64 14.02
CA PRO A 139 -5.20 -9.83 13.34
C PRO A 139 -5.44 -8.46 13.96
N GLU A 140 -5.40 -8.35 15.29
CA GLU A 140 -5.63 -7.11 16.04
C GLU A 140 -4.54 -6.08 15.74
N LEU A 141 -3.27 -6.50 15.83
CA LEU A 141 -2.12 -5.66 15.50
C LEU A 141 -2.09 -5.33 14.01
N ARG A 142 -2.42 -6.29 13.14
CA ARG A 142 -2.51 -6.07 11.70
C ARG A 142 -3.48 -4.93 11.38
N HIS A 143 -4.67 -4.98 11.96
CA HIS A 143 -5.68 -3.94 11.76
C HIS A 143 -5.19 -2.58 12.27
N ARG A 144 -4.56 -2.54 13.46
CA ARG A 144 -3.98 -1.30 14.01
C ARG A 144 -2.90 -0.72 13.09
N ILE A 145 -1.97 -1.54 12.61
CA ILE A 145 -0.89 -1.10 11.71
C ILE A 145 -1.47 -0.51 10.42
N ILE A 146 -2.43 -1.21 9.80
CA ILE A 146 -3.06 -0.76 8.56
C ILE A 146 -3.76 0.59 8.77
N THR A 147 -4.57 0.71 9.83
CA THR A 147 -5.35 1.93 10.07
C THR A 147 -4.45 3.12 10.46
N GLU A 148 -3.48 2.94 11.36
CA GLU A 148 -2.67 4.05 11.88
C GLU A 148 -1.60 4.56 10.91
N PHE A 149 -1.03 3.68 10.08
CA PHE A 149 0.14 4.02 9.25
C PHE A 149 -0.17 4.15 7.76
N PHE A 150 -1.28 3.57 7.28
CA PHE A 150 -1.58 3.49 5.84
C PHE A 150 -2.92 4.11 5.42
N LEU A 151 -3.87 4.35 6.34
CA LEU A 151 -5.24 4.79 6.01
C LEU A 151 -5.70 6.08 6.71
N ASN A 152 -4.78 6.90 7.22
CA ASN A 152 -5.11 8.20 7.83
C ASN A 152 -5.52 9.27 6.80
#